data_AF-A0A820TKP9-F1
#
_entry.id   AF-A0A820TKP9-F1
#
_cell.length_a   1.000
_cell.length_b   1.000
_cell.length_c   1.000
_cell.angle_alpha   90.00
_cell.angle_beta   90.00
_cell.angle_gamma   90.00
#
_symmetry.space_group_name_H-M   'P 1'
#
loop_
_entity.id
_entity.type
_entity.pdbx_description
1 polymer ?
#
loop_
_entity_poly.entity_id
_entity_poly.type
_entity_poly.pdbx_seq_one_letter_code
_entity_poly.pdbx_strand_id
1 'polypeptide(L)'
;RFAETRFAFPPFIVKFNQDVDEKRIIKFISSHYFTNYDFNLKLAGHRLKGKRDLLLFPNDRDTFLILFNEHNWPATIESLTYEKIIPNHLPAQFSILLRSVPTHLDVSALLASIQNDYPDVINAFRIN
;
A
#
# COMPACT_ATOMS: atom_id res chain seq x y z
N ARG A 1 -25.31 -15.07 1.58
CA ARG A 1 -24.44 -14.37 2.56
C ARG A 1 -23.07 -14.22 1.93
N PHE A 2 -22.77 -13.09 1.32
CA PHE A 2 -21.49 -12.85 0.65
C PHE A 2 -20.52 -12.21 1.63
N ALA A 3 -19.30 -12.74 1.68
CA ALA A 3 -18.26 -12.34 2.62
C ALA A 3 -17.94 -10.84 2.53
N GLU A 4 -18.33 -10.11 3.57
CA GLU A 4 -17.86 -8.77 3.87
C GLU A 4 -16.39 -8.86 4.28
N THR A 5 -15.48 -8.70 3.33
CA THR A 5 -14.12 -8.16 3.55
C THR A 5 -13.44 -7.98 2.20
N ARG A 6 -14.06 -7.19 1.31
CA ARG A 6 -13.31 -6.58 0.21
C ARG A 6 -12.53 -5.43 0.82
N PHE A 7 -11.32 -5.70 1.31
CA PHE A 7 -10.39 -4.63 1.61
C PHE A 7 -10.21 -3.84 0.31
N ALA A 8 -10.54 -2.55 0.34
CA ALA A 8 -10.47 -1.70 -0.84
C ALA A 8 -9.02 -1.54 -1.33
N PHE A 9 -8.05 -1.83 -0.46
CA PHE A 9 -6.63 -1.69 -0.72
C PHE A 9 -5.89 -3.03 -0.53
N PRO A 10 -4.88 -3.31 -1.37
CA PRO A 10 -4.04 -4.50 -1.20
C PRO A 10 -3.13 -4.36 0.02
N PRO A 11 -2.80 -5.47 0.70
CA PRO A 11 -1.93 -5.44 1.87
C PRO A 11 -0.46 -5.29 1.50
N PHE A 12 0.30 -4.56 2.30
CA PHE A 12 1.77 -4.55 2.24
C PHE A 12 2.33 -5.77 2.97
N ILE A 13 3.46 -6.30 2.50
CA ILE A 13 4.16 -7.41 3.18
C ILE A 13 5.46 -6.87 3.76
N VAL A 14 5.71 -7.17 5.03
CA VAL A 14 6.98 -6.90 5.72
C VAL A 14 7.62 -8.22 6.08
N LYS A 15 8.74 -8.57 5.45
CA LYS A 15 9.45 -9.82 5.70
C LYS A 15 10.65 -9.58 6.61
N PHE A 16 10.79 -10.43 7.61
CA PHE A 16 11.94 -10.45 8.50
C PHE A 16 12.85 -11.63 8.18
N ASN A 17 14.15 -11.48 8.47
CA ASN A 17 15.13 -12.55 8.28
C ASN A 17 15.19 -13.53 9.47
N GLN A 18 14.40 -13.27 10.51
CA GLN A 18 14.34 -14.08 11.73
C GLN A 18 12.91 -14.14 12.27
N ASP A 19 12.67 -15.00 13.24
CA ASP A 19 11.40 -15.02 13.96
C ASP A 19 11.24 -13.75 14.79
N VAL A 20 10.05 -13.17 14.72
CA VAL A 20 9.70 -11.93 15.40
C VAL A 20 8.50 -12.10 16.32
N ASP A 21 8.49 -11.34 17.40
CA ASP A 21 7.32 -11.15 18.24
C ASP A 21 6.35 -10.19 17.53
N GLU A 22 5.33 -10.77 16.92
CA GLU A 22 4.32 -10.06 16.14
C GLU A 22 3.66 -8.91 16.93
N LYS A 23 3.35 -9.12 18.21
CA LYS A 23 2.69 -8.09 19.03
C LYS A 23 3.59 -6.88 19.22
N ARG A 24 4.89 -7.13 19.45
CA ARG A 24 5.89 -6.10 19.62
C ARG A 24 6.12 -5.33 18.31
N ILE A 25 6.26 -6.04 17.20
CA ILE A 25 6.41 -5.44 15.86
C ILE A 25 5.19 -4.60 15.49
N ILE A 26 3.98 -5.13 15.65
CA ILE A 26 2.73 -4.40 15.38
C ILE A 26 2.67 -3.13 16.22
N LYS A 27 2.97 -3.22 17.52
CA LYS A 27 2.98 -2.05 18.41
C LYS A 27 3.99 -1.00 17.95
N PHE A 28 5.21 -1.41 17.60
CA PHE A 28 6.23 -0.49 17.10
C PHE A 28 5.76 0.23 15.83
N ILE A 29 5.27 -0.52 14.84
CA ILE A 29 4.83 0.04 13.55
C ILE A 29 3.66 1.00 13.77
N SER A 30 2.64 0.59 14.56
CA SER A 30 1.52 1.47 14.88
C SER A 30 1.97 2.74 15.61
N SER A 31 2.90 2.65 16.56
CA SER A 31 3.45 3.82 17.26
C SER A 31 4.28 4.72 16.33
N HIS A 32 5.13 4.16 15.47
CA HIS A 32 5.91 4.94 14.49
C HIS A 32 4.99 5.78 13.60
N TYR A 33 3.97 5.16 13.02
CA TYR A 33 3.07 5.88 12.11
C TYR A 33 2.14 6.84 12.84
N PHE A 34 1.70 6.52 14.06
CA PHE A 34 0.95 7.45 14.88
C PHE A 34 1.77 8.68 15.24
N THR A 35 3.02 8.51 15.69
CA THR A 35 3.87 9.63 16.11
C THR A 35 4.34 10.51 14.95
N ASN A 36 4.67 9.93 13.79
CA ASN A 36 5.24 10.70 12.67
C ASN A 36 4.19 11.26 11.69
N TYR A 37 2.99 10.68 11.66
CA TYR A 37 1.95 11.04 10.66
C TYR A 37 0.56 11.26 11.28
N ASP A 38 0.44 11.26 12.61
CA ASP A 38 -0.84 11.34 13.35
C ASP A 38 -1.88 10.30 12.86
N PHE A 39 -1.37 9.11 12.52
CA PHE A 39 -2.13 8.11 11.77
C PHE A 39 -2.33 6.81 12.56
N ASN A 40 -3.60 6.38 12.70
CA ASN A 40 -3.98 5.15 13.41
C ASN A 40 -3.97 3.93 12.47
N LEU A 41 -2.81 3.30 12.35
CA LEU A 41 -2.65 2.10 11.54
C LEU A 41 -3.26 0.86 12.20
N LYS A 42 -4.33 0.33 11.60
CA LYS A 42 -4.89 -0.99 11.97
C LYS A 42 -4.10 -2.08 11.27
N LEU A 43 -3.31 -2.82 12.04
CA LEU A 43 -2.52 -3.93 11.55
C LEU A 43 -3.20 -5.26 11.87
N ALA A 44 -3.21 -6.17 10.90
CA ALA A 44 -3.63 -7.54 11.11
C ALA A 44 -2.50 -8.45 10.61
N GLY A 45 -1.69 -8.96 11.54
CA GLY A 45 -0.70 -9.95 11.21
C GLY A 45 -1.34 -11.30 10.95
N HIS A 46 -0.94 -11.95 9.86
CA HIS A 46 -1.29 -13.34 9.62
C HIS A 46 -0.01 -14.13 9.36
N ARG A 47 0.31 -15.05 10.28
CA ARG A 47 1.36 -16.05 10.07
C ARG A 47 0.83 -17.19 9.20
N LEU A 48 1.24 -17.22 7.94
CA LEU A 48 1.30 -18.50 7.22
C LEU A 48 2.42 -19.32 7.88
N LYS A 49 2.05 -20.42 8.54
CA LYS A 49 2.91 -21.35 9.31
C LYS A 49 4.41 -21.28 8.92
N GLY A 50 5.24 -20.80 9.84
CA GLY A 50 6.71 -20.78 9.70
C GLY A 50 7.30 -19.59 8.92
N LYS A 51 6.48 -18.63 8.46
CA LYS A 51 6.98 -17.47 7.72
C LYS A 51 7.05 -16.21 8.58
N ARG A 52 8.17 -15.53 8.42
CA ARG A 52 8.66 -14.33 9.10
C ARG A 52 8.02 -13.06 8.55
N ASP A 53 6.80 -13.18 8.04
CA ASP A 53 6.17 -12.18 7.19
C ASP A 53 4.97 -11.59 7.95
N LEU A 54 4.83 -10.27 7.90
CA LEU A 54 3.71 -9.52 8.45
C LEU A 54 2.94 -8.88 7.30
N LEU A 55 1.61 -9.00 7.32
CA LEU A 55 0.73 -8.31 6.39
C LEU A 55 0.18 -7.04 7.05
N LEU A 56 0.26 -5.91 6.36
CA LEU A 56 -0.33 -4.65 6.82
C LEU A 56 -1.51 -4.33 5.91
N PHE A 57 -2.71 -4.20 6.49
CA PHE A 57 -3.94 -3.95 5.75
C PHE A 57 -4.37 -2.48 5.90
N PRO A 58 -4.20 -1.65 4.86
CA PRO A 58 -4.70 -0.29 4.85
C PRO A 58 -6.23 -0.28 4.70
N ASN A 59 -6.91 0.58 5.47
CA ASN A 59 -8.38 0.72 5.42
C ASN A 59 -8.85 1.91 4.58
N ASP A 60 -7.97 2.88 4.33
CA ASP A 60 -8.28 4.09 3.59
C ASP A 60 -7.11 4.52 2.67
N ARG A 61 -7.39 5.52 1.86
CA ARG A 61 -6.48 6.04 0.82
C ARG A 61 -5.22 6.63 1.45
N ASP A 62 -5.37 7.40 2.51
CA ASP A 62 -4.27 8.15 3.11
C ASP A 62 -3.28 7.20 3.78
N THR A 63 -3.80 6.18 4.49
CA THR A 63 -3.02 5.06 5.01
C THR A 63 -2.18 4.42 3.92
N PHE A 64 -2.83 4.12 2.79
CA PHE A 64 -2.17 3.43 1.70
C PHE A 64 -1.04 4.28 1.10
N LEU A 65 -1.27 5.57 0.88
CA LEU A 65 -0.26 6.50 0.34
C LEU A 65 0.94 6.64 1.27
N ILE A 66 0.70 6.77 2.58
CA ILE A 66 1.77 6.85 3.58
C ILE A 66 2.65 5.59 3.52
N LEU A 67 2.04 4.41 3.49
CA LEU A 67 2.73 3.13 3.42
C LEU A 67 3.37 2.86 2.04
N PHE A 68 2.83 3.45 0.97
CA PHE A 68 3.37 3.28 -0.38
C PHE A 68 4.73 3.99 -0.54
N ASN A 69 4.85 5.21 0.01
CA ASN A 69 6.09 5.99 -0.06
C ASN A 69 7.21 5.35 0.78
N GLU A 70 8.34 5.03 0.14
CA GLU A 70 9.50 4.40 0.80
C GLU A 70 10.15 5.26 1.88
N HIS A 71 10.14 6.58 1.72
CA HIS A 71 10.75 7.51 2.68
C HIS A 71 10.01 7.55 4.02
N ASN A 72 8.77 7.05 4.07
CA ASN A 72 7.97 7.04 5.30
C ASN A 72 8.24 5.85 6.21
N TRP A 73 9.03 4.89 5.74
CA TRP A 73 9.31 3.66 6.46
C TRP A 73 10.52 3.84 7.40
N PRO A 74 10.46 3.29 8.61
CA PRO A 74 11.60 3.36 9.53
C PRO A 74 12.76 2.52 8.98
N ALA A 75 14.01 3.00 9.10
CA ALA A 75 15.18 2.24 8.60
C ALA A 75 15.29 0.83 9.20
N THR A 76 14.83 0.66 10.45
CA THR A 76 14.75 -0.62 11.15
C THR A 76 13.48 -0.69 11.98
N ILE A 77 12.97 -1.89 12.25
CA ILE A 77 11.83 -2.11 13.14
C ILE A 77 12.33 -2.90 14.35
N GLU A 78 12.26 -2.33 15.56
CA GLU A 78 12.78 -2.98 16.77
C GLU A 78 14.25 -3.44 16.64
N SER A 79 15.08 -2.64 15.96
CA SER A 79 16.48 -2.95 15.61
C SER A 79 16.66 -4.13 14.64
N LEU A 80 15.59 -4.60 14.00
CA LEU A 80 15.63 -5.65 12.99
C LEU A 80 15.61 -5.06 11.57
N THR A 81 16.37 -5.71 10.69
CA THR A 81 16.28 -5.49 9.25
C THR A 81 15.06 -6.21 8.69
N TYR A 82 14.45 -5.62 7.67
CA TYR A 82 13.26 -6.16 7.04
C TYR A 82 13.25 -5.80 5.55
N GLU A 83 12.54 -6.61 4.77
CA GLU A 83 12.22 -6.35 3.37
C GLU A 83 10.75 -5.94 3.28
N LYS A 84 10.47 -4.81 2.63
CA LYS A 84 9.12 -4.39 2.31
C LYS A 84 8.78 -4.86 0.90
N ILE A 85 7.68 -5.59 0.75
CA ILE A 85 7.08 -5.88 -0.55
C ILE A 85 5.87 -4.99 -0.72
N ILE A 86 6.01 -4.05 -1.65
CA ILE A 86 4.94 -3.18 -2.11
C ILE A 86 4.02 -3.99 -3.04
N PRO A 87 2.69 -3.87 -2.93
CA PRO A 87 1.79 -4.49 -3.88
C PRO A 87 2.06 -4.03 -5.31
N ASN A 88 2.22 -4.99 -6.23
CA ASN A 88 2.44 -4.70 -7.66
C ASN A 88 1.21 -4.09 -8.36
N HIS A 89 0.04 -4.18 -7.74
CA HIS A 89 -1.22 -3.65 -8.28
C HIS A 89 -1.80 -2.65 -7.31
N LEU A 90 -2.04 -1.43 -7.78
CA LEU A 90 -2.75 -0.42 -7.02
C LEU A 90 -4.26 -0.60 -7.21
N PRO A 91 -5.07 -0.36 -6.15
CA PRO A 91 -6.50 -0.48 -6.29
C PRO A 91 -7.04 0.61 -7.22
N ALA A 92 -8.13 0.28 -7.94
CA ALA A 92 -8.68 1.12 -9.00
C ALA A 92 -9.03 2.55 -8.56
N GLN A 93 -9.25 2.80 -7.26
CA GLN A 93 -9.47 4.14 -6.71
C GLN A 93 -8.24 5.07 -6.76
N PHE A 94 -7.03 4.54 -6.94
CA PHE A 94 -5.83 5.32 -7.28
C PHE A 94 -5.56 5.40 -8.77
N SER A 95 -6.36 4.70 -9.57
CA SER A 95 -6.19 4.64 -11.00
C SER A 95 -7.26 5.47 -11.68
N ILE A 96 -6.87 6.38 -12.56
CA ILE A 96 -7.86 7.07 -13.38
C ILE A 96 -8.27 6.11 -14.50
N LEU A 97 -9.54 5.69 -14.47
CA LEU A 97 -10.15 4.90 -15.53
C LEU A 97 -10.71 5.84 -16.57
N LEU A 98 -10.00 5.97 -17.69
CA LEU A 98 -10.47 6.76 -18.82
C LEU A 98 -11.43 5.89 -19.65
N ARG A 99 -12.72 6.22 -19.59
CA ARG A 99 -13.78 5.60 -20.39
C ARG A 99 -13.99 6.40 -21.67
N SER A 100 -14.32 5.70 -22.75
CA SER A 100 -14.69 6.33 -24.02
C SER A 100 -13.62 7.23 -24.63
N VAL A 101 -12.32 6.92 -24.41
CA VAL A 101 -11.22 7.65 -25.06
C VAL A 101 -11.25 7.34 -26.56
N PRO A 102 -11.42 8.36 -27.43
CA PRO A 102 -11.37 8.17 -28.86
C PRO A 102 -10.09 7.46 -29.30
N THR A 103 -10.19 6.51 -30.23
CA THR A 103 -9.06 5.69 -30.71
C THR A 103 -7.94 6.48 -31.36
N HIS A 104 -8.21 7.71 -31.82
CA HIS A 104 -7.24 8.58 -32.48
C HIS A 104 -6.40 9.42 -31.50
N LEU A 105 -6.73 9.43 -30.21
CA LEU A 105 -5.96 10.16 -29.21
C LEU A 105 -4.72 9.35 -28.80
N ASP A 106 -3.58 10.05 -28.71
CA ASP A 106 -2.38 9.50 -28.10
C ASP A 106 -2.61 9.33 -26.60
N VAL A 107 -2.90 8.09 -26.23
CA VAL A 107 -3.18 7.70 -24.86
C VAL A 107 -1.96 7.97 -23.98
N SER A 108 -0.74 7.78 -24.47
CA SER A 108 0.48 8.03 -23.69
C SER A 108 0.64 9.50 -23.34
N ALA A 109 0.35 10.41 -24.27
CA ALA A 109 0.38 11.85 -24.03
C ALA A 109 -0.70 12.29 -23.03
N LEU A 110 -1.92 11.76 -23.14
CA LEU A 110 -3.03 12.04 -22.22
C LEU A 110 -2.76 11.48 -20.81
N LEU A 111 -2.19 10.28 -20.72
CA LEU A 111 -1.79 9.68 -19.44
C LEU A 111 -0.69 10.52 -18.76
N ALA A 112 0.30 10.99 -19.54
CA ALA A 112 1.36 11.85 -19.02
C ALA A 112 0.82 13.20 -18.53
N SER A 113 -0.15 13.82 -19.23
CA SER A 113 -0.77 15.06 -18.76
C SER A 113 -1.57 14.84 -17.47
N ILE A 114 -2.32 13.73 -17.38
CA ILE A 114 -3.07 13.38 -16.18
C ILE A 114 -2.14 13.12 -14.99
N GLN A 115 -1.02 12.42 -15.22
CA GLN A 115 -0.02 12.19 -14.18
C GLN A 115 0.67 13.50 -13.74
N ASN A 116 0.82 14.46 -14.64
CA ASN A 116 1.37 15.77 -14.31
C ASN A 116 0.37 16.62 -13.49
N ASP A 117 -0.92 16.59 -13.85
CA ASP A 117 -1.97 17.34 -13.15
C ASP A 117 -2.37 16.68 -11.82
N TYR A 118 -2.18 15.37 -11.71
CA TYR A 118 -2.48 14.56 -10.52
C TYR A 118 -1.31 13.64 -10.18
N PRO A 119 -0.24 14.17 -9.56
CA PRO A 119 0.99 13.41 -9.26
C PRO A 119 0.77 12.21 -8.32
N ASP A 120 -0.31 12.21 -7.55
CA ASP A 120 -0.70 11.10 -6.67
C ASP A 120 -1.32 9.91 -7.44
N VAL A 121 -1.64 10.09 -8.73
CA VAL A 121 -2.21 9.06 -9.61
C VAL A 121 -1.08 8.32 -10.30
N ILE A 122 -0.79 7.12 -9.80
CA ILE A 122 0.36 6.33 -10.28
C ILE A 122 0.03 5.61 -11.59
N ASN A 123 -1.23 5.22 -11.80
CA ASN A 123 -1.67 4.54 -13.02
C ASN A 123 -2.89 5.20 -13.62
N ALA A 124 -2.98 5.24 -14.94
CA ALA A 124 -4.22 5.52 -15.62
C ALA A 124 -4.40 4.51 -16.76
N PHE A 125 -5.61 3.97 -16.87
CA PHE A 125 -5.93 2.87 -17.77
C PHE A 125 -7.06 3.27 -18.70
N ARG A 126 -6.91 2.92 -19.98
CA ARG A 126 -8.01 2.95 -20.93
C ARG A 126 -8.79 1.65 -20.83
N ILE A 127 -10.11 1.75 -20.66
CA ILE A 127 -11.03 0.62 -20.80
C ILE A 127 -11.71 0.74 -22.15
N ASN A 128 -11.59 -0.30 -22.98
CA ASN A 128 -12.30 -0.43 -24.27
C ASN A 128 -13.74 -0.90 -24.07
#